data_AF-A0A2G9HM31-F1
#
_entry.id   AF-A0A2G9HM31-F1
#
_cell.length_a   1.000
_cell.length_b   1.000
_cell.length_c   1.000
_cell.angle_alpha   90.00
_cell.angle_beta   90.00
_cell.angle_gamma   90.00
#
_symmetry.space_group_name_H-M   'P 1'
#
loop_
_entity.id
_entity.type
_entity.pdbx_description
1 polymer ?
#
loop_
_entity_poly.entity_id
_entity_poly.type
_entity_poly.pdbx_seq_one_letter_code
_entity_poly.pdbx_strand_id
1 'polypeptide(L)'
;MHPGNILVRVTQRKSSRKSKPHIIFFDVGMTAELSKNDQINLLGFFKAIALRDGRTAAECTLKLSKKQNCPKPEAFIQEVKESFDFWGTPEGDLIHPAECMQQLLEMVRRHKVNIDGNVCTVMVTVLVLEGWQRKLDPDYDMMHTLQTLLLRADWAKSLSYTIEGLMAP
;
A
#
# COMPACT_ATOMS: atom_id res chain seq x y z
N MET A 1 6.93 -9.22 2.93
CA MET A 1 8.34 -9.23 2.46
C MET A 1 9.24 -8.73 3.59
N HIS A 2 10.24 -9.51 4.01
CA HIS A 2 11.17 -9.12 5.09
C HIS A 2 12.46 -8.51 4.48
N PRO A 3 13.05 -7.46 5.06
CA PRO A 3 14.25 -6.82 4.52
C PRO A 3 15.46 -7.75 4.32
N GLY A 4 15.62 -8.75 5.19
CA GLY A 4 16.66 -9.78 5.06
C GLY A 4 16.58 -10.60 3.77
N ASN A 5 15.47 -10.50 3.03
CA ASN A 5 15.26 -11.22 1.77
C ASN A 5 15.60 -10.37 0.54
N ILE A 6 16.10 -9.14 0.73
CA ILE A 6 16.45 -8.20 -0.34
C ILE A 6 17.96 -7.97 -0.31
N LEU A 7 18.66 -8.30 -1.40
CA LEU A 7 20.08 -7.99 -1.58
C LEU A 7 20.29 -6.96 -2.66
N VAL A 8 21.01 -5.90 -2.34
CA VAL A 8 21.46 -4.89 -3.31
C VAL A 8 22.89 -5.21 -3.74
N ARG A 9 23.08 -5.51 -5.03
CA ARG A 9 24.39 -5.74 -5.63
C ARG A 9 24.78 -4.57 -6.52
N VAL A 10 25.87 -3.88 -6.16
CA VAL A 10 26.45 -2.79 -6.95
C VAL A 10 27.75 -3.27 -7.59
N THR A 11 27.80 -3.33 -8.92
CA THR A 11 28.96 -3.84 -9.65
C THR A 11 30.00 -2.73 -9.85
N GLN A 12 31.03 -2.64 -9.01
CA GLN A 12 32.09 -1.65 -9.24
C GLN A 12 32.86 -1.96 -10.54
N ARG A 13 32.59 -1.22 -11.62
CA ARG A 13 33.43 -1.21 -12.82
C ARG A 13 34.54 -0.17 -12.64
N LYS A 14 35.77 -0.52 -13.03
CA LYS A 14 36.96 0.37 -13.04
C LYS A 14 36.87 1.54 -14.04
N SER A 15 35.73 1.76 -14.72
CA SER A 15 35.54 2.88 -15.65
C SER A 15 34.47 3.83 -15.11
N SER A 16 34.57 5.11 -15.50
CA SER A 16 33.79 6.26 -15.00
C SER A 16 32.25 6.17 -15.13
N ARG A 17 31.68 5.05 -15.57
CA ARG A 17 30.24 4.82 -15.64
C ARG A 17 29.74 4.04 -14.42
N LYS A 18 28.98 4.72 -13.55
CA LYS A 18 28.24 4.09 -12.43
C LYS A 18 27.38 2.94 -12.97
N SER A 19 27.58 1.71 -12.46
CA SER A 19 26.74 0.57 -12.78
C SER A 19 25.35 0.73 -12.16
N LYS A 20 24.29 0.29 -12.86
CA LYS A 20 22.97 0.18 -12.25
C LYS A 20 22.99 -0.87 -11.13
N PRO A 21 22.44 -0.57 -9.93
CA PRO A 21 22.31 -1.56 -8.86
C PRO A 21 21.34 -2.66 -9.28
N HIS A 22 21.61 -3.90 -8.85
CA HIS A 22 20.69 -5.02 -8.99
C HIS A 22 20.03 -5.31 -7.64
N ILE A 23 18.71 -5.47 -7.64
CA ILE A 23 17.94 -5.89 -6.46
C ILE A 23 17.60 -7.37 -6.65
N ILE A 24 17.99 -8.20 -5.68
CA ILE A 24 17.80 -9.65 -5.73
C ILE A 24 16.86 -10.04 -4.57
N PHE A 25 15.81 -10.79 -4.89
CA PHE A 25 14.84 -11.33 -3.92
C PHE A 25 15.05 -12.83 -3.78
N PHE A 26 15.24 -13.33 -2.56
CA PHE A 26 15.56 -14.75 -2.32
C PHE A 26 14.40 -15.59 -1.75
N ASP A 27 13.39 -14.94 -1.18
CA ASP A 27 12.31 -15.60 -0.46
C ASP A 27 10.95 -15.23 -1.08
N VAL A 28 10.21 -16.27 -1.45
CA VAL A 28 8.87 -16.21 -2.03
C VAL A 28 7.83 -16.96 -1.18
N GLY A 29 8.19 -17.38 0.04
CA GLY A 29 7.35 -18.23 0.91
C GLY A 29 6.04 -17.56 1.39
N MET A 30 5.94 -16.24 1.30
CA MET A 30 4.76 -15.44 1.66
C MET A 30 4.08 -14.79 0.45
N THR A 31 4.32 -15.31 -0.75
CA THR A 31 3.71 -14.78 -1.97
C THR A 31 2.21 -15.06 -1.97
N ALA A 32 1.42 -14.05 -2.32
CA ALA A 32 -0.03 -14.16 -2.45
C ALA A 32 -0.45 -13.80 -3.88
N GLU A 33 -1.40 -14.56 -4.42
CA GLU A 33 -2.04 -14.23 -5.69
C GLU A 33 -3.30 -13.39 -5.45
N LEU A 34 -3.43 -12.31 -6.21
CA LEU A 34 -4.59 -11.43 -6.14
C LEU A 34 -5.47 -11.63 -7.37
N SER A 35 -6.78 -11.77 -7.14
CA SER A 35 -7.73 -11.74 -8.24
C SER A 35 -7.76 -10.35 -8.87
N LYS A 36 -8.25 -10.24 -10.12
CA LYS A 36 -8.41 -8.93 -10.79
C LYS A 36 -9.24 -7.94 -9.95
N ASN A 37 -10.27 -8.43 -9.27
CA ASN A 37 -11.10 -7.61 -8.40
C ASN A 37 -10.31 -7.09 -7.18
N ASP A 38 -9.50 -7.94 -6.56
CA ASP A 38 -8.67 -7.55 -5.41
C ASP A 38 -7.62 -6.51 -5.82
N GLN A 39 -7.02 -6.68 -7.00
CA GLN A 39 -6.07 -5.70 -7.57
C GLN A 39 -6.74 -4.34 -7.78
N ILE A 40 -7.95 -4.31 -8.35
CA ILE A 40 -8.71 -3.06 -8.58
C ILE A 40 -9.08 -2.41 -7.24
N ASN A 41 -9.58 -3.17 -6.27
CA ASN A 41 -9.99 -2.63 -4.98
C ASN A 41 -8.80 -2.14 -4.15
N LEU A 42 -7.68 -2.87 -4.15
CA LEU A 42 -6.44 -2.43 -3.52
C LEU A 42 -5.89 -1.16 -4.17
N LEU A 43 -5.89 -1.09 -5.51
CA LEU A 43 -5.46 0.11 -6.22
C LEU A 43 -6.35 1.31 -5.90
N GLY A 44 -7.67 1.10 -5.86
CA GLY A 44 -8.64 2.12 -5.45
C GLY A 44 -8.40 2.59 -4.01
N PHE A 45 -8.16 1.66 -3.10
CA PHE A 45 -7.82 1.95 -1.70
C PHE A 45 -6.56 2.81 -1.58
N PHE A 46 -5.45 2.42 -2.21
CA PHE A 46 -4.21 3.18 -2.14
C PHE A 46 -4.31 4.55 -2.83
N LYS A 47 -5.07 4.66 -3.94
CA LYS A 47 -5.37 5.95 -4.56
C LYS A 47 -6.16 6.86 -3.64
N ALA A 48 -7.17 6.32 -2.97
CA ALA A 48 -7.98 7.07 -2.02
C ALA A 48 -7.13 7.56 -0.84
N ILE A 49 -6.23 6.72 -0.31
CA ILE A 49 -5.25 7.13 0.71
C ILE A 49 -4.37 8.27 0.19
N ALA A 50 -3.78 8.12 -1.00
CA ALA A 50 -2.90 9.12 -1.60
C ALA A 50 -3.59 10.47 -1.82
N LEU A 51 -4.88 10.45 -2.14
CA LEU A 51 -5.72 11.63 -2.34
C LEU A 51 -6.40 12.15 -1.06
N ARG A 52 -6.15 11.49 0.09
CA ARG A 52 -6.83 11.74 1.36
C ARG A 52 -8.37 11.66 1.26
N ASP A 53 -8.88 10.82 0.37
CA ASP A 53 -10.31 10.54 0.22
C ASP A 53 -10.74 9.40 1.15
N GLY A 54 -11.08 9.75 2.39
CA GLY A 54 -11.44 8.77 3.42
C GLY A 54 -12.70 7.96 3.09
N ARG A 55 -13.66 8.56 2.38
CA ARG A 55 -14.89 7.86 1.97
C ARG A 55 -14.56 6.73 1.00
N THR A 56 -13.86 7.04 -0.09
CA THR A 56 -13.47 6.03 -1.09
C THR A 56 -12.54 4.99 -0.47
N ALA A 57 -11.65 5.39 0.45
CA ALA A 57 -10.79 4.45 1.17
C ALA A 57 -11.63 3.42 1.95
N ALA A 58 -12.62 3.86 2.72
CA ALA A 58 -13.50 2.97 3.48
C ALA A 58 -14.36 2.05 2.59
N GLU A 59 -14.94 2.60 1.53
CA GLU A 59 -15.73 1.84 0.56
C GLU A 59 -14.88 0.76 -0.13
N CYS A 60 -13.63 1.08 -0.49
CA CYS A 60 -12.68 0.10 -1.01
C CYS A 60 -12.33 -0.95 0.04
N THR A 61 -12.08 -0.58 1.30
CA THR A 61 -11.81 -1.54 2.39
C THR A 61 -12.94 -2.55 2.57
N LEU A 62 -14.20 -2.11 2.53
CA LEU A 62 -15.35 -3.01 2.62
C LEU A 62 -15.43 -4.01 1.46
N LYS A 63 -14.87 -3.65 0.29
CA LYS A 63 -14.78 -4.50 -0.91
C LYS A 63 -13.55 -5.41 -0.94
N LEU A 64 -12.66 -5.32 0.05
CA LEU A 64 -11.48 -6.19 0.19
C LEU A 64 -11.80 -7.60 0.72
N SER A 65 -13.07 -7.89 0.98
CA SER A 65 -13.54 -9.25 1.20
C SER A 65 -14.83 -9.51 0.45
N LYS A 66 -14.94 -10.71 -0.13
CA LYS A 66 -16.19 -11.19 -0.74
C LYS A 66 -17.30 -11.43 0.28
N LYS A 67 -16.94 -11.65 1.55
CA LYS A 67 -17.87 -11.95 2.65
C LYS A 67 -17.67 -10.94 3.77
N GLN A 68 -18.46 -9.86 3.77
CA GLN A 68 -18.41 -8.87 4.84
C GLN A 68 -19.14 -9.33 6.10
N ASN A 69 -18.51 -9.03 7.24
CA ASN A 69 -19.08 -9.23 8.58
C ASN A 69 -19.39 -7.89 9.27
N CYS A 70 -19.12 -6.76 8.61
CA CYS A 70 -19.37 -5.43 9.16
C CYS A 70 -20.88 -5.22 9.37
N PRO A 71 -21.36 -5.02 10.61
CA PRO A 71 -22.79 -4.90 10.88
C PRO A 71 -23.36 -3.54 10.49
N LYS A 72 -22.52 -2.50 10.43
CA LYS A 72 -22.92 -1.12 10.09
C LYS A 72 -21.90 -0.47 9.14
N PRO A 73 -21.88 -0.86 7.85
CA PRO A 73 -20.92 -0.34 6.87
C PRO A 73 -20.90 1.19 6.78
N GLU A 74 -22.06 1.84 6.82
CA GLU A 74 -22.15 3.30 6.77
C GLU A 74 -21.50 3.99 7.97
N ALA A 75 -21.58 3.38 9.16
CA ALA A 75 -20.94 3.93 10.35
C ALA A 75 -19.41 3.84 10.24
N PHE A 76 -18.90 2.75 9.64
CA PHE A 76 -17.47 2.60 9.34
C PHE A 76 -17.01 3.64 8.31
N ILE A 77 -17.78 3.82 7.21
CA ILE A 77 -17.46 4.80 6.17
C ILE A 77 -17.42 6.22 6.77
N GLN A 78 -18.41 6.58 7.57
CA GLN A 78 -18.47 7.90 8.19
C GLN A 78 -17.29 8.15 9.12
N GLU A 79 -16.93 7.19 9.97
CA GLU A 79 -15.82 7.34 10.92
C GLU A 79 -14.46 7.44 10.23
N VAL A 80 -14.21 6.63 9.19
CA VAL A 80 -12.98 6.73 8.40
C VAL A 80 -12.94 8.07 7.68
N LYS A 81 -14.06 8.52 7.10
CA LYS A 81 -14.14 9.82 6.44
C LYS A 81 -13.78 10.96 7.41
N GLU A 82 -14.38 11.00 8.59
CA GLU A 82 -14.11 12.02 9.61
C GLU A 82 -12.64 12.00 10.05
N SER A 83 -12.04 10.82 10.16
CA SER A 83 -10.62 10.68 10.50
C SER A 83 -9.71 11.26 9.42
N PHE A 84 -9.98 10.97 8.14
CA PHE A 84 -9.24 11.54 7.01
C PHE A 84 -9.44 13.05 6.87
N ASP A 85 -10.67 13.54 7.05
CA ASP A 85 -10.99 14.97 7.04
C ASP A 85 -10.16 15.69 8.12
N PHE A 86 -10.04 15.11 9.32
CA PHE A 86 -9.20 15.64 10.39
C PHE A 86 -7.70 15.53 10.10
N TRP A 87 -7.20 14.37 9.66
CA TRP A 87 -5.78 14.20 9.33
C TRP A 87 -5.32 15.12 8.20
N GLY A 88 -6.24 15.58 7.34
CA GLY A 88 -5.99 16.58 6.30
C GLY A 88 -5.90 18.03 6.79
N THR A 89 -6.13 18.30 8.07
CA THR A 89 -5.99 19.64 8.68
C THR A 89 -4.53 19.92 9.08
N PRO A 90 -4.12 21.19 9.24
CA PRO A 90 -2.79 21.54 9.75
C PRO A 90 -2.48 20.91 11.11
N GLU A 91 -3.49 20.78 11.98
CA GLU A 91 -3.38 20.12 13.27
C GLU A 91 -3.19 18.61 13.12
N GLY A 92 -3.90 18.01 12.15
CA GLY A 92 -3.80 16.59 11.81
C GLY A 92 -2.47 16.20 11.17
N ASP A 93 -1.82 17.10 10.43
CA ASP A 93 -0.50 16.87 9.82
C ASP A 93 0.63 16.69 10.85
N LEU A 94 0.40 17.08 12.11
CA LEU A 94 1.31 16.80 13.23
C LEU A 94 1.25 15.33 13.69
N ILE A 95 0.18 14.60 13.32
CA ILE A 95 0.01 13.21 13.68
C ILE A 95 0.89 12.35 12.79
N HIS A 96 1.69 11.50 13.43
CA HIS A 96 2.62 10.66 12.71
C HIS A 96 1.85 9.64 11.85
N PRO A 97 2.21 9.42 10.57
CA PRO A 97 1.46 8.52 9.67
C PRO A 97 1.25 7.10 10.21
N ALA A 98 2.22 6.56 10.98
CA ALA A 98 2.07 5.27 11.65
C ALA A 98 0.88 5.23 12.63
N GLU A 99 0.62 6.34 13.32
CA GLU A 99 -0.50 6.47 14.25
C GLU A 99 -1.83 6.51 13.51
N CYS A 100 -1.93 7.25 12.39
CA CYS A 100 -3.11 7.22 11.52
C CYS A 100 -3.42 5.80 11.03
N MET A 101 -2.38 5.04 10.64
CA MET A 101 -2.55 3.65 10.22
C MET A 101 -3.02 2.75 11.37
N GLN A 102 -2.49 2.94 12.58
CA GLN A 102 -2.95 2.20 13.75
C GLN A 102 -4.42 2.50 14.07
N GLN A 103 -4.82 3.78 14.01
CA GLN A 103 -6.22 4.18 14.19
C GLN A 103 -7.13 3.54 13.13
N LEU A 104 -6.70 3.51 11.86
CA LEU A 104 -7.48 2.89 10.77
C LEU A 104 -7.65 1.37 10.98
N LEU A 105 -6.60 0.67 11.41
CA LEU A 105 -6.68 -0.77 11.73
C LEU A 105 -7.62 -1.02 12.92
N GLU A 106 -7.62 -0.15 13.91
CA GLU A 106 -8.53 -0.23 15.06
C GLU A 106 -10.00 0.01 14.65
N MET A 107 -10.26 0.93 13.71
CA MET A 107 -11.59 1.11 13.11
C MET A 107 -12.05 -0.15 12.38
N VAL A 108 -11.19 -0.75 11.52
CA VAL A 108 -11.47 -2.01 10.82
C VAL A 108 -11.85 -3.11 11.82
N ARG A 109 -11.08 -3.24 12.90
CA ARG A 109 -11.31 -4.23 13.96
C ARG A 109 -12.64 -4.01 14.69
N ARG A 110 -12.90 -2.78 15.17
CA ARG A 110 -14.11 -2.44 15.94
C ARG A 110 -15.38 -2.57 15.11
N HIS A 111 -15.33 -2.17 13.85
CA HIS A 111 -16.45 -2.32 12.91
C HIS A 111 -16.58 -3.73 12.32
N LYS A 112 -15.71 -4.67 12.71
CA LYS A 112 -15.72 -6.05 12.22
C LYS A 112 -15.67 -6.14 10.69
N VAL A 113 -14.92 -5.22 10.07
CA VAL A 113 -14.70 -5.23 8.62
C VAL A 113 -13.81 -6.42 8.30
N ASN A 114 -14.29 -7.30 7.42
CA ASN A 114 -13.54 -8.48 7.02
C ASN A 114 -12.59 -8.13 5.86
N ILE A 115 -11.38 -8.68 5.87
CA ILE A 115 -10.40 -8.50 4.80
C ILE A 115 -9.89 -9.89 4.42
N ASP A 116 -9.93 -10.24 3.14
CA ASP A 116 -9.50 -11.57 2.68
C ASP A 116 -7.99 -11.77 2.94
N GLY A 117 -7.58 -12.99 3.27
CA GLY A 117 -6.21 -13.29 3.72
C GLY A 117 -5.12 -12.82 2.76
N ASN A 118 -5.29 -13.04 1.46
CA ASN A 118 -4.32 -12.59 0.44
C ASN A 118 -4.19 -11.07 0.42
N VAL A 119 -5.30 -10.35 0.60
CA VAL A 119 -5.32 -8.88 0.65
C VAL A 119 -4.68 -8.38 1.94
N CYS A 120 -4.95 -9.03 3.07
CA CYS A 120 -4.33 -8.73 4.35
C CYS A 120 -2.79 -8.88 4.26
N THR A 121 -2.29 -9.95 3.62
CA THR A 121 -0.85 -10.15 3.37
C THR A 121 -0.23 -8.98 2.61
N VAL A 122 -0.93 -8.43 1.62
CA VAL A 122 -0.48 -7.24 0.87
C VAL A 122 -0.45 -6.02 1.78
N MET A 123 -1.53 -5.74 2.51
CA MET A 123 -1.59 -4.60 3.42
C MET A 123 -0.48 -4.64 4.47
N VAL A 124 -0.29 -5.77 5.14
CA VAL A 124 0.79 -5.96 6.13
C VAL A 124 2.17 -5.84 5.49
N THR A 125 2.35 -6.36 4.27
CA THR A 125 3.64 -6.21 3.56
C THR A 125 3.94 -4.74 3.26
N VAL A 126 2.95 -3.95 2.84
CA VAL A 126 3.13 -2.50 2.62
C VAL A 126 3.48 -1.79 3.93
N LEU A 127 2.80 -2.11 5.03
CA LEU A 127 3.10 -1.55 6.36
C LEU A 127 4.53 -1.86 6.83
N VAL A 128 4.99 -3.10 6.64
CA VAL A 128 6.36 -3.50 7.02
C VAL A 128 7.40 -2.80 6.16
N LEU A 129 7.15 -2.68 4.85
CA LEU A 129 8.05 -1.97 3.94
C LEU A 129 8.13 -0.48 4.28
N GLU A 130 7.02 0.15 4.65
CA GLU A 130 6.96 1.53 5.10
C GLU A 130 7.81 1.77 6.36
N GLY A 131 7.64 0.93 7.38
CA GLY A 131 8.42 1.02 8.60
C GLY A 131 9.92 0.80 8.37
N TRP A 132 10.30 -0.02 7.39
CA TRP A 132 11.70 -0.24 7.04
C TRP A 132 12.29 0.89 6.20
N GLN A 133 11.53 1.41 5.24
CA GLN A 133 11.91 2.55 4.42
C GLN A 133 12.27 3.76 5.28
N ARG A 134 11.45 4.10 6.30
CA ARG A 134 11.79 5.18 7.24
C ARG A 134 13.10 4.96 8.00
N LYS A 135 13.48 3.69 8.27
CA LYS A 135 14.76 3.38 8.91
C LYS A 135 15.95 3.56 7.96
N LEU A 136 15.74 3.36 6.66
CA LEU A 136 16.79 3.54 5.65
C LEU A 136 16.96 4.99 5.23
N ASP A 137 15.85 5.69 5.01
CA ASP A 137 15.79 7.07 4.55
C ASP A 137 14.65 7.78 5.31
N PRO A 138 14.97 8.45 6.43
CA PRO A 138 13.99 9.15 7.24
C PRO A 138 13.31 10.31 6.51
N ASP A 139 13.97 10.89 5.50
CA ASP A 139 13.47 12.03 4.74
C ASP A 139 12.60 11.61 3.53
N TYR A 140 12.43 10.30 3.33
CA TYR A 140 11.63 9.78 2.22
C TYR A 140 10.13 9.99 2.46
N ASP A 141 9.50 10.74 1.56
CA ASP A 141 8.05 10.93 1.53
C ASP A 141 7.34 9.83 0.72
N MET A 142 6.76 8.87 1.45
CA MET A 142 5.96 7.79 0.85
C MET A 142 4.69 8.33 0.17
N MET A 143 4.04 9.33 0.75
CA MET A 143 2.78 9.84 0.23
C MET A 143 3.01 10.58 -1.08
N HIS A 144 4.06 11.40 -1.15
CA HIS A 144 4.48 12.05 -2.39
C HIS A 144 4.86 11.01 -3.46
N THR A 145 5.56 9.95 -3.08
CA THR A 145 5.92 8.88 -4.04
C THR A 145 4.70 8.11 -4.51
N LEU A 146 3.77 7.74 -3.61
CA LEU A 146 2.50 7.11 -3.97
C LEU A 146 1.67 7.99 -4.90
N GLN A 147 1.53 9.29 -4.59
CA GLN A 147 0.87 10.25 -5.47
C GLN A 147 1.55 10.30 -6.84
N THR A 148 2.87 10.42 -6.89
CA THR A 148 3.63 10.46 -8.15
C THR A 148 3.45 9.18 -8.97
N LEU A 149 3.48 8.01 -8.32
CA LEU A 149 3.34 6.71 -8.98
C LEU A 149 1.91 6.40 -9.41
N LEU A 150 0.91 6.75 -8.60
CA LEU A 150 -0.50 6.45 -8.83
C LEU A 150 -1.20 7.46 -9.74
N LEU A 151 -0.75 8.72 -9.74
CA LEU A 151 -1.28 9.80 -10.59
C LEU A 151 -0.55 9.92 -11.92
N ARG A 152 0.65 9.34 -12.07
CA ARG A 152 1.18 9.04 -13.41
C ARG A 152 0.29 7.97 -14.03
N ALA A 153 -0.61 8.42 -14.91
CA ALA A 153 -1.61 7.63 -15.63
C ALA A 153 -1.05 6.38 -16.33
N ASP A 154 0.27 6.31 -16.54
CA ASP A 154 0.94 5.23 -17.26
C ASP A 154 1.20 3.98 -16.44
N TRP A 155 1.13 3.99 -15.09
CA TRP A 155 1.53 2.81 -14.31
C TRP A 155 0.47 1.72 -14.22
N ALA A 156 -0.82 2.03 -14.22
CA ALA A 156 -1.85 1.00 -14.30
C ALA A 156 -1.77 0.22 -15.63
N LYS A 157 -1.41 0.91 -16.72
CA LYS A 157 -1.08 0.31 -18.01
C LYS A 157 0.27 -0.40 -17.98
N SER A 158 1.31 0.19 -17.39
CA SER A 158 2.66 -0.39 -17.34
C SER A 158 2.74 -1.62 -16.44
N LEU A 159 2.02 -1.67 -15.33
CA LEU A 159 2.01 -2.80 -14.40
C LEU A 159 1.25 -3.98 -15.01
N SER A 160 0.10 -3.73 -15.66
CA SER A 160 -0.60 -4.76 -16.45
C SER A 160 0.27 -5.25 -17.61
N TYR A 161 0.92 -4.35 -18.36
CA TYR A 161 1.85 -4.72 -19.44
C TYR A 161 3.08 -5.49 -18.94
N THR A 162 3.60 -5.16 -17.76
CA THR A 162 4.76 -5.83 -17.16
C THR A 162 4.38 -7.21 -16.63
N ILE A 163 3.22 -7.34 -15.99
CA ILE A 163 2.71 -8.63 -15.49
C ILE A 163 2.35 -9.55 -16.67
N GLU A 164 1.67 -9.04 -17.71
CA GLU A 164 1.36 -9.81 -18.92
C GLU A 164 2.63 -10.17 -19.72
N GLY A 165 3.63 -9.27 -19.76
CA GLY A 165 4.91 -9.53 -20.41
C GLY A 165 5.82 -10.52 -19.68
N LEU A 166 5.71 -10.63 -18.35
CA LEU A 166 6.42 -11.64 -17.54
C LEU A 166 5.73 -13.01 -17.53
N MET A 167 4.43 -13.05 -17.84
CA MET A 167 3.59 -14.26 -17.86
C MET A 167 3.33 -14.78 -19.29
N ALA A 168 3.86 -14.13 -20.31
CA ALA A 168 3.84 -14.61 -21.68
C ALA A 168 4.86 -15.78 -21.83
N PRO A 169 4.49 -16.88 -22.51
CA PRO A 169 5.34 -18.06 -22.64
C PRO A 169 6.63 -17.82 -23.43
#